data_AF-A0A1J4WHE7-F1
#
_entry.id   AF-A0A1J4WHE7-F1
#
_cell.length_a   1.000
_cell.length_b   1.000
_cell.length_c   1.000
_cell.angle_alpha   90.00
_cell.angle_beta   90.00
_cell.angle_gamma   90.00
#
_symmetry.space_group_name_H-M   'P 1'
#
loop_
_entity.id
_entity.type
_entity.pdbx_description
1 polymer ?
#
loop_
_entity_poly.entity_id
_entity_poly.type
_entity_poly.pdbx_seq_one_letter_code
_entity_poly.pdbx_strand_id
1 'polypeptide(L)'
;MLKKIFLISILLAVLTGVFYSLDVLALAARELEIEYPKLPGVETPTTIKTALPEYIRYFFTFSIMVAGILVFGVMVMGGIRYLTSAGAPTAMSDARDQITSGLLGAIIILASFLILNTINPQLIVPKKPPITAAITGVRLYSNSNDCGQHPIDDTKPIETLNVSQNITDLNTSGWGTGTATLIQSINFLASSDDFTVRIYDQAATKANGGYNYADTGTPQCYGKEAGCTNFNKGDCAPFSDGQRAIQFDWHIPGVYLFPQDGCQGNPKIYQASSAALSGFDNQTRSIKIIYGDCEAGGINCKDQYAAVLHEHESMMGSCQIYEQENGVCVNLSANPLPSGAVSSSTVYLKPKELPTTGGVRFWEHKNYDGDASPTPPGYWTAGSDIGDFGGFNNKATSMEIDGPYVAVLFDNQDYEGKCQVFMSSDPNFRDDPIGQCKFLGRSDCLESFKIRARRY
;
A
#
# COMPACT_ATOMS: atom_id res chain seq x y z
N MET A 1 -55.04 13.27 -25.32
CA MET A 1 -53.65 13.73 -25.06
C MET A 1 -53.50 14.49 -23.75
N LEU A 2 -54.43 15.38 -23.40
CA LEU A 2 -54.37 16.22 -22.18
C LEU A 2 -54.16 15.45 -20.85
N LYS A 3 -54.82 14.29 -20.66
CA LYS A 3 -54.66 13.44 -19.46
C LYS A 3 -53.25 12.83 -19.29
N LYS A 4 -52.57 12.49 -20.39
CA LYS A 4 -51.21 11.90 -20.34
C LYS A 4 -50.16 12.97 -20.03
N ILE A 5 -50.33 14.17 -20.59
CA ILE A 5 -49.46 15.32 -20.32
C ILE A 5 -49.60 15.75 -18.84
N PHE A 6 -50.83 15.74 -18.31
CA PHE A 6 -51.11 16.07 -16.91
C PHE A 6 -50.48 15.06 -15.91
N LEU A 7 -50.51 13.77 -16.23
CA LEU A 7 -49.87 12.73 -15.41
C LEU A 7 -48.34 12.82 -15.44
N ILE A 8 -47.76 13.14 -16.60
CA ILE A 8 -46.30 13.32 -16.75
C ILE A 8 -45.84 14.57 -16.00
N SER A 9 -46.59 15.67 -16.02
CA SER A 9 -46.24 16.88 -15.27
C SER A 9 -46.32 16.68 -13.76
N ILE A 10 -47.26 15.87 -13.26
CA ILE A 10 -47.35 15.53 -11.84
C ILE A 10 -46.18 14.61 -11.44
N LEU A 11 -45.83 13.62 -12.26
CA LEU A 11 -44.69 12.75 -11.99
C LEU A 11 -43.38 13.53 -11.97
N LEU A 12 -43.21 14.50 -12.88
CA LEU A 12 -42.02 15.36 -12.94
C LEU A 12 -41.93 16.29 -11.73
N ALA A 13 -43.06 16.87 -11.28
CA ALA A 13 -43.13 17.73 -10.10
C ALA A 13 -42.89 16.97 -8.79
N VAL A 14 -43.31 15.70 -8.71
CA VAL A 14 -43.00 14.82 -7.57
C VAL A 14 -41.53 14.40 -7.59
N LEU A 15 -40.96 14.09 -8.76
CA LEU A 15 -39.53 13.75 -8.88
C LEU A 15 -38.62 14.92 -8.49
N THR A 16 -38.96 16.15 -8.94
CA THR A 16 -38.20 17.35 -8.56
C THR A 16 -38.43 17.71 -7.10
N GLY A 17 -39.65 17.59 -6.58
CA GLY A 17 -39.95 17.81 -5.16
C GLY A 17 -39.21 16.86 -4.22
N VAL A 18 -39.10 15.57 -4.58
CA VAL A 18 -38.32 14.57 -3.83
C VAL A 18 -36.82 14.92 -3.88
N PHE A 19 -36.30 15.35 -5.03
CA PHE A 19 -34.91 15.81 -5.17
C PHE A 19 -34.59 17.04 -4.31
N TYR A 20 -35.45 18.07 -4.32
CA TYR A 20 -35.26 19.27 -3.50
C TYR A 20 -35.42 19.03 -2.00
N SER A 21 -36.22 18.03 -1.59
CA SER A 21 -36.37 17.64 -0.18
C SER A 21 -35.21 16.81 0.37
N LEU A 22 -34.39 16.21 -0.51
CA LEU A 22 -33.16 15.48 -0.12
C LEU A 22 -32.00 16.44 0.20
N ASP A 23 -31.99 17.66 -0.35
CA ASP A 23 -30.89 18.62 -0.16
C ASP A 23 -30.99 19.43 1.15
N VAL A 24 -32.18 19.60 1.73
CA VAL A 24 -32.38 20.48 2.91
C VAL A 24 -32.08 19.80 4.26
N LEU A 25 -31.82 18.49 4.27
CA LEU A 25 -31.43 17.74 5.48
C LEU A 25 -29.92 17.44 5.57
N ALA A 26 -29.07 18.22 4.89
CA ALA A 26 -27.63 17.97 4.80
C ALA A 26 -26.74 19.06 5.46
N LEU A 27 -27.20 19.71 6.53
CA LEU A 27 -26.39 20.60 7.37
C LEU A 27 -26.24 20.05 8.79
N ALA A 28 -25.57 18.91 8.91
CA ALA A 28 -24.90 18.52 10.14
C ALA A 28 -23.66 17.72 9.75
N ALA A 29 -22.49 18.21 10.16
CA ALA A 29 -21.23 17.50 10.06
C ALA A 29 -21.34 16.16 10.80
N ARG A 30 -21.63 15.09 10.05
CA ARG A 30 -21.38 13.72 10.47
C ARG A 30 -20.07 13.31 9.82
N GLU A 31 -19.14 12.80 10.62
CA GLU A 31 -18.09 11.92 10.09
C GLU A 31 -18.80 10.87 9.22
N LEU A 32 -18.33 10.71 7.98
CA LEU A 32 -18.91 9.79 7.00
C LEU A 32 -18.62 8.34 7.42
N GLU A 33 -19.23 7.87 8.50
CA GLU A 33 -19.55 6.46 8.68
C GLU A 33 -20.66 6.12 7.68
N ILE A 34 -20.25 5.78 6.47
CA ILE A 34 -21.14 5.21 5.46
C ILE A 34 -21.35 3.75 5.84
N GLU A 35 -22.47 3.44 6.50
CA GLU A 35 -22.84 2.06 6.79
C GLU A 35 -23.42 1.41 5.53
N TYR A 36 -22.63 0.55 4.88
CA TYR A 36 -23.03 -0.16 3.67
C TYR A 36 -23.91 -1.38 4.01
N PRO A 37 -24.94 -1.69 3.20
CA PRO A 37 -25.81 -2.84 3.44
C PRO A 37 -25.04 -4.17 3.34
N LYS A 38 -25.31 -5.09 4.27
CA LYS A 38 -24.66 -6.42 4.26
C LYS A 38 -25.13 -7.22 3.05
N LEU A 39 -24.19 -7.56 2.15
CA LEU A 39 -24.45 -8.38 0.97
C LEU A 39 -24.01 -9.83 1.20
N PRO A 40 -24.77 -10.82 0.70
CA PRO A 40 -24.38 -12.22 0.82
C PRO A 40 -23.13 -12.51 -0.03
N GLY A 41 -22.10 -13.09 0.60
CA GLY A 41 -20.87 -13.56 -0.08
C GLY A 41 -19.80 -12.49 -0.33
N VAL A 42 -19.96 -11.26 0.20
CA VAL A 42 -18.97 -10.18 0.13
C VAL A 42 -18.91 -9.44 1.46
N GLU A 43 -17.70 -9.14 1.94
CA GLU A 43 -17.50 -8.34 3.15
C GLU A 43 -17.88 -6.87 2.87
N THR A 44 -18.60 -6.24 3.80
CA THR A 44 -18.96 -4.83 3.70
C THR A 44 -17.72 -3.97 3.93
N PRO A 45 -17.37 -3.05 3.03
CA PRO A 45 -16.27 -2.12 3.27
C PRO A 45 -16.66 -1.20 4.43
N THR A 46 -15.98 -1.30 5.57
CA THR A 46 -16.33 -0.53 6.78
C THR A 46 -15.53 0.75 6.93
N THR A 47 -14.50 0.98 6.11
CA THR A 47 -13.62 2.16 6.22
C THR A 47 -13.14 2.67 4.86
N ILE A 48 -12.72 3.94 4.79
CA ILE A 48 -12.02 4.53 3.64
C ILE A 48 -10.63 3.90 3.37
N LYS A 49 -10.18 2.98 4.23
CA LYS A 49 -8.92 2.24 4.12
C LYS A 49 -9.09 0.84 3.53
N THR A 50 -10.29 0.52 3.04
CA THR A 50 -10.55 -0.75 2.38
C THR A 50 -9.97 -0.71 0.97
N ALA A 51 -9.12 -1.67 0.62
CA ALA A 51 -8.44 -1.67 -0.67
C ALA A 51 -9.44 -1.58 -1.83
N LEU A 52 -9.04 -0.85 -2.88
CA LEU A 52 -9.83 -0.65 -4.11
C LEU A 52 -10.46 -1.96 -4.65
N PRO A 53 -9.76 -3.12 -4.66
CA PRO A 53 -10.33 -4.34 -5.21
C PRO A 53 -11.53 -4.89 -4.42
N GLU A 54 -11.52 -4.79 -3.08
CA GLU A 54 -12.65 -5.14 -2.23
C GLU A 54 -13.84 -4.20 -2.46
N TYR A 55 -13.58 -2.91 -2.63
CA TYR A 55 -14.62 -1.93 -2.92
C TYR A 55 -15.29 -2.17 -4.28
N ILE A 56 -14.49 -2.44 -5.32
CA ILE A 56 -14.98 -2.79 -6.66
C ILE A 56 -15.83 -4.07 -6.60
N ARG A 57 -15.37 -5.09 -5.88
CA ARG A 57 -16.11 -6.35 -5.72
C ARG A 57 -17.46 -6.13 -5.03
N TYR A 58 -17.50 -5.31 -3.98
CA TYR A 58 -18.73 -4.96 -3.27
C TYR A 58 -19.71 -4.22 -4.18
N PHE A 59 -19.25 -3.18 -4.88
CA PHE A 59 -20.09 -2.39 -5.79
C PHE A 59 -20.62 -3.18 -6.98
N PHE A 60 -19.78 -4.03 -7.56
CA PHE A 60 -20.17 -4.91 -8.67
C PHE A 60 -21.25 -5.91 -8.24
N THR A 61 -21.09 -6.53 -7.07
CA THR A 61 -22.07 -7.48 -6.50
C THR A 61 -23.38 -6.79 -6.15
N PHE A 62 -23.31 -5.58 -5.60
CA PHE A 62 -24.48 -4.75 -5.33
C PHE A 62 -25.26 -4.42 -6.61
N SER A 63 -24.55 -4.01 -7.66
CA SER A 63 -25.15 -3.65 -8.95
C SER A 63 -25.88 -4.83 -9.61
N ILE A 64 -25.31 -6.04 -9.54
CA ILE A 64 -25.95 -7.26 -10.04
C ILE A 64 -27.24 -7.58 -9.27
N MET A 65 -27.23 -7.45 -7.94
CA MET A 65 -28.43 -7.64 -7.10
C MET A 65 -29.55 -6.68 -7.49
N VAL A 66 -29.24 -5.38 -7.61
CA VAL A 66 -30.22 -4.36 -8.02
C VAL A 66 -30.76 -4.65 -9.42
N ALA A 67 -29.89 -5.01 -10.36
CA ALA A 67 -30.30 -5.37 -11.71
C ALA A 67 -31.22 -6.60 -11.75
N GLY A 68 -30.95 -7.61 -10.92
CA GLY A 68 -31.82 -8.78 -10.77
C GLY A 68 -33.23 -8.42 -10.30
N ILE A 69 -33.35 -7.53 -9.30
CA ILE A 69 -34.65 -7.04 -8.81
C ILE A 69 -35.40 -6.27 -9.90
N LEU A 70 -34.71 -5.41 -10.66
CA LEU A 70 -35.32 -4.66 -11.75
C LEU A 70 -35.84 -5.57 -12.86
N VAL A 71 -35.03 -6.54 -13.30
CA VAL A 71 -35.43 -7.55 -14.30
C VAL A 71 -36.66 -8.32 -13.82
N PHE A 72 -36.67 -8.76 -12.56
CA PHE A 72 -37.82 -9.45 -11.98
C PHE A 72 -39.08 -8.56 -11.97
N GLY A 73 -38.96 -7.30 -11.56
CA GLY A 73 -40.07 -6.35 -11.55
C GLY A 73 -40.67 -6.10 -12.95
N VAL A 74 -39.83 -5.93 -13.97
CA VAL A 74 -40.27 -5.76 -15.36
C VAL A 74 -40.98 -7.01 -15.88
N MET A 75 -40.48 -8.21 -15.56
CA MET A 75 -41.12 -9.47 -15.94
C MET A 75 -42.48 -9.67 -15.27
N VAL A 76 -42.60 -9.37 -13.96
CA VAL A 76 -43.86 -9.48 -13.23
C VAL A 76 -44.90 -8.50 -13.79
N MET A 77 -44.52 -7.23 -14.01
CA MET A 77 -45.43 -6.23 -14.58
C MET A 77 -45.86 -6.59 -16.02
N GLY A 78 -44.92 -7.05 -16.85
CA GLY A 78 -45.21 -7.52 -18.20
C GLY A 78 -46.16 -8.74 -18.19
N GLY A 79 -45.94 -9.68 -17.28
CA GLY A 79 -46.79 -10.86 -17.11
C GLY A 79 -48.21 -10.51 -16.69
N ILE A 80 -48.37 -9.64 -15.68
CA ILE A 80 -49.69 -9.16 -15.25
C ILE A 80 -50.40 -8.45 -16.41
N ARG A 81 -49.70 -7.53 -17.09
CA ARG A 81 -50.26 -6.78 -18.22
C ARG A 81 -50.70 -7.71 -19.36
N TYR A 82 -49.95 -8.78 -19.62
CA TYR A 82 -50.31 -9.77 -20.63
C TYR A 82 -51.61 -10.50 -20.27
N LEU A 83 -51.73 -10.97 -19.02
CA LEU A 83 -52.91 -11.69 -18.53
C LEU A 83 -54.17 -10.81 -18.48
N THR A 84 -54.03 -9.53 -18.14
CA THR A 84 -55.17 -8.60 -18.03
C THR A 84 -55.60 -7.97 -19.36
N SER A 85 -54.83 -8.16 -20.45
CA SER A 85 -55.08 -7.51 -21.76
C SER A 85 -55.95 -8.36 -22.71
N ALA A 86 -56.76 -9.28 -22.18
CA ALA A 86 -57.66 -10.13 -22.95
C ALA A 86 -58.53 -9.31 -23.93
N GLY A 87 -58.46 -9.63 -25.22
CA GLY A 87 -59.24 -8.96 -26.27
C GLY A 87 -58.62 -7.68 -26.87
N ALA A 88 -57.42 -7.26 -26.44
CA ALA A 88 -56.70 -6.10 -26.98
C ALA A 88 -55.34 -6.51 -27.58
N PRO A 89 -55.25 -6.77 -28.90
CA PRO A 89 -54.03 -7.29 -29.55
C PRO A 89 -52.80 -6.40 -29.36
N THR A 90 -52.97 -5.08 -29.38
CA THR A 90 -51.89 -4.11 -29.18
C THR A 90 -51.31 -4.17 -27.77
N ALA A 91 -52.16 -4.22 -26.74
CA ALA A 91 -51.72 -4.31 -25.35
C ALA A 91 -51.05 -5.66 -25.02
N MET A 92 -51.48 -6.73 -25.68
CA MET A 92 -50.79 -8.03 -25.60
C MET A 92 -49.41 -8.01 -26.26
N SER A 93 -49.26 -7.32 -27.39
CA SER A 93 -47.96 -7.14 -28.06
C SER A 93 -47.00 -6.36 -27.18
N ASP A 94 -47.42 -5.21 -26.65
CA ASP A 94 -46.60 -4.38 -25.77
C ASP A 94 -46.11 -5.14 -24.52
N ALA A 95 -46.98 -5.97 -23.94
CA ALA A 95 -46.63 -6.77 -22.77
C ALA A 95 -45.59 -7.85 -23.11
N ARG A 96 -45.69 -8.46 -24.29
CA ARG A 96 -44.69 -9.41 -24.79
C ARG A 96 -43.34 -8.70 -25.02
N ASP A 97 -43.35 -7.51 -25.62
CA ASP A 97 -42.13 -6.72 -25.85
C ASP A 97 -41.45 -6.32 -24.53
N GLN A 98 -42.25 -6.01 -23.50
CA GLN A 98 -41.74 -5.74 -22.16
C GLN A 98 -41.09 -6.98 -21.51
N ILE A 99 -41.66 -8.16 -21.70
CA ILE A 99 -41.07 -9.42 -21.20
C ILE A 99 -39.78 -9.77 -21.96
N THR A 100 -39.78 -9.64 -23.29
CA THR A 100 -38.61 -9.97 -24.12
C THR A 100 -37.43 -9.02 -23.87
N SER A 101 -37.70 -7.73 -23.67
CA SER A 101 -36.67 -6.76 -23.28
C SER A 101 -36.09 -7.03 -21.89
N GLY A 102 -36.91 -7.41 -20.90
CA GLY A 102 -36.43 -7.85 -19.59
C GLY A 102 -35.54 -9.11 -19.69
N LEU A 103 -35.94 -10.09 -20.51
CA LEU A 103 -35.16 -11.31 -20.73
C LEU A 103 -33.82 -11.02 -21.44
N LEU A 104 -33.82 -10.15 -22.45
CA LEU A 104 -32.59 -9.71 -23.12
C LEU A 104 -31.64 -9.00 -22.14
N GLY A 105 -32.16 -8.12 -21.27
CA GLY A 105 -31.36 -7.49 -20.23
C GLY A 105 -30.71 -8.49 -19.27
N ALA A 106 -31.46 -9.51 -18.86
CA ALA A 106 -30.93 -10.59 -18.01
C ALA A 106 -29.80 -11.37 -18.70
N ILE A 107 -29.98 -11.70 -19.99
CA ILE A 107 -28.97 -12.40 -20.79
C ILE A 107 -27.69 -11.57 -20.91
N ILE A 108 -27.80 -10.26 -21.14
CA ILE A 108 -26.63 -9.37 -21.26
C ILE A 108 -25.82 -9.34 -19.95
N ILE A 109 -26.49 -9.24 -18.80
CA ILE A 109 -25.82 -9.24 -17.49
C ILE A 109 -25.10 -10.58 -17.25
N LEU A 110 -25.76 -11.71 -17.53
CA LEU A 110 -25.18 -13.04 -17.38
C LEU A 110 -23.99 -13.25 -18.33
N ALA A 111 -24.12 -12.82 -19.58
CA ALA A 111 -23.07 -12.91 -20.58
C ALA A 111 -21.86 -12.05 -20.22
N SER A 112 -22.08 -10.83 -19.71
CA SER A 112 -21.02 -9.96 -19.21
C SER A 112 -20.23 -10.65 -18.09
N PHE A 113 -20.92 -11.22 -17.10
CA PHE A 113 -20.29 -11.99 -16.03
C PHE A 113 -19.46 -13.18 -16.56
N LEU A 114 -20.01 -13.96 -17.49
CA LEU A 114 -19.31 -15.11 -18.09
C LEU A 114 -18.06 -14.69 -18.86
N ILE A 115 -18.11 -13.60 -19.63
CA ILE A 115 -16.97 -13.08 -20.38
C ILE A 115 -15.85 -12.65 -19.42
N LEU A 116 -16.18 -11.84 -18.41
CA LEU A 116 -15.22 -11.39 -17.39
C LEU A 116 -14.58 -12.58 -16.67
N ASN A 117 -15.38 -13.57 -16.28
CA ASN A 117 -14.90 -14.74 -15.54
C ASN A 117 -14.01 -15.66 -16.40
N THR A 118 -14.29 -15.74 -17.70
CA THR A 118 -13.54 -16.59 -18.64
C THR A 118 -12.20 -15.95 -19.02
N ILE A 119 -12.17 -14.63 -19.22
CA ILE A 119 -10.94 -13.93 -19.61
C ILE A 119 -9.97 -13.86 -18.43
N ASN A 120 -10.44 -13.40 -17.27
CA ASN A 120 -9.62 -13.35 -16.07
C ASN A 120 -10.50 -13.33 -14.81
N PRO A 121 -10.57 -14.45 -14.06
CA PRO A 121 -11.36 -14.49 -12.83
C PRO A 121 -10.87 -13.51 -11.75
N GLN A 122 -9.64 -13.01 -11.86
CA GLN A 122 -9.10 -11.99 -10.94
C GLN A 122 -9.73 -10.61 -11.13
N LEU A 123 -10.43 -10.36 -12.25
CA LEU A 123 -11.21 -9.13 -12.44
C LEU A 123 -12.52 -9.14 -11.64
N ILE A 124 -12.97 -10.33 -11.22
CA ILE A 124 -14.18 -10.52 -10.41
C ILE A 124 -13.82 -10.76 -8.95
N VAL A 125 -12.73 -11.49 -8.70
CA VAL A 125 -12.19 -11.75 -7.36
C VAL A 125 -10.70 -11.38 -7.34
N PRO A 126 -10.38 -10.09 -7.14
CA PRO A 126 -9.00 -9.68 -7.04
C PRO A 126 -8.35 -10.38 -5.86
N LYS A 127 -7.32 -11.18 -6.15
CA LYS A 127 -6.59 -11.93 -5.13
C LYS A 127 -5.38 -11.10 -4.72
N LYS A 128 -5.25 -10.81 -3.42
CA LYS A 128 -4.03 -10.20 -2.88
C LYS A 128 -2.83 -11.09 -3.23
N PRO A 129 -1.71 -10.52 -3.72
CA PRO A 129 -0.48 -11.30 -3.88
C PRO A 129 -0.14 -11.98 -2.55
N PRO A 130 0.19 -13.29 -2.56
CA PRO A 130 0.63 -13.95 -1.34
C PRO A 130 1.96 -13.34 -0.90
N ILE A 131 1.92 -12.56 0.18
CA ILE A 131 3.11 -12.11 0.87
C ILE A 131 3.62 -13.31 1.66
N THR A 132 4.45 -14.12 0.98
CA THR A 132 5.24 -15.12 1.68
C THR A 132 6.24 -14.33 2.50
N ALA A 133 6.09 -14.31 3.82
CA ALA A 133 7.15 -13.82 4.69
C ALA A 133 8.39 -14.65 4.37
N ALA A 134 9.35 -14.06 3.66
CA ALA A 134 10.65 -14.68 3.49
C ALA A 134 11.19 -14.88 4.92
N ILE A 135 11.31 -16.13 5.37
CA ILE A 135 11.94 -16.40 6.66
C ILE A 135 13.42 -16.12 6.47
N THR A 136 13.83 -14.90 6.76
CA THR A 136 15.21 -14.51 6.98
C THR A 136 15.34 -14.26 8.48
N GLY A 137 16.28 -14.93 9.13
CA GLY A 137 16.49 -14.87 10.58
C GLY A 137 17.36 -16.03 11.05
N VAL A 138 17.19 -16.44 12.31
CA VAL A 138 17.84 -17.63 12.88
C VAL A 138 16.80 -18.59 13.44
N ARG A 139 17.19 -19.86 13.56
CA ARG A 139 16.46 -20.85 14.33
C ARG A 139 17.26 -21.20 15.58
N LEU A 140 16.63 -21.04 16.73
CA LEU A 140 17.20 -21.38 18.02
C LEU A 140 16.86 -22.81 18.39
N TYR A 141 17.78 -23.49 19.07
CA TYR A 141 17.59 -24.83 19.60
C TYR A 141 17.86 -24.84 21.10
N SER A 142 16.93 -25.42 21.86
CA SER A 142 17.15 -25.80 23.26
C SER A 142 17.58 -27.27 23.33
N ASN A 143 18.32 -27.62 24.37
CA ASN A 143 18.78 -28.99 24.61
C ASN A 143 19.53 -29.64 23.42
N SER A 144 20.18 -28.86 22.55
CA SER A 144 20.99 -29.38 21.43
C SER A 144 22.08 -28.39 21.07
N ASN A 145 23.32 -28.87 21.01
CA ASN A 145 24.51 -28.13 20.60
C ASN A 145 24.88 -28.37 19.12
N ASP A 146 24.03 -29.05 18.36
CA ASP A 146 24.27 -29.43 16.97
C ASP A 146 23.06 -29.13 16.08
N CYS A 147 22.34 -28.06 16.41
CA CYS A 147 21.18 -27.57 15.67
C CYS A 147 20.10 -28.63 15.41
N GLY A 148 19.83 -29.42 16.45
CA GLY A 148 18.73 -30.37 16.50
C GLY A 148 19.05 -31.78 16.01
N GLN A 149 20.32 -32.13 15.80
CA GLN A 149 20.70 -33.49 15.41
C GLN A 149 20.64 -34.44 16.60
N HIS A 150 21.16 -34.03 17.76
CA HIS A 150 21.16 -34.83 18.99
C HIS A 150 20.77 -33.98 20.22
N PRO A 151 20.02 -34.57 21.17
CA PRO A 151 19.74 -33.92 22.44
C PRO A 151 20.98 -33.96 23.36
N ILE A 152 21.16 -32.92 24.18
CA ILE A 152 22.18 -32.88 25.24
C ILE A 152 21.74 -33.75 26.42
N ASP A 153 20.45 -33.71 26.75
CA ASP A 153 19.79 -34.52 27.77
C ASP A 153 18.66 -35.32 27.13
N ASP A 154 18.83 -36.64 27.00
CA ASP A 154 17.85 -37.56 26.41
C ASP A 154 16.49 -37.56 27.12
N THR A 155 16.41 -37.02 28.34
CA THR A 155 15.16 -36.93 29.10
C THR A 155 14.33 -35.71 28.73
N LYS A 156 14.86 -34.78 27.93
CA LYS A 156 14.21 -33.53 27.54
C LYS A 156 14.05 -33.42 26.02
N PRO A 157 12.93 -32.87 25.52
CA PRO A 157 12.76 -32.65 24.08
C PRO A 157 13.68 -31.53 23.59
N ILE A 158 14.08 -31.60 22.31
CA ILE A 158 14.68 -30.47 21.59
C ILE A 158 13.54 -29.54 21.20
N GLU A 159 13.55 -28.30 21.68
CA GLU A 159 12.60 -27.29 21.24
C GLU A 159 13.26 -26.36 20.24
N THR A 160 12.45 -25.81 19.33
CA THR A 160 12.94 -24.88 18.31
C THR A 160 12.12 -23.60 18.31
N LEU A 161 12.78 -22.47 18.04
CA LEU A 161 12.14 -21.17 17.87
C LEU A 161 12.73 -20.46 16.67
N ASN A 162 11.90 -20.10 15.69
CA ASN A 162 12.33 -19.24 14.60
C ASN A 162 12.25 -17.78 15.07
N VAL A 163 13.36 -17.06 14.95
CA VAL A 163 13.49 -15.68 15.40
C VAL A 163 14.04 -14.83 14.27
N SER A 164 13.37 -13.70 14.01
CA SER A 164 13.78 -12.70 13.04
C SER A 164 13.76 -11.28 13.64
N GLN A 165 13.68 -11.18 14.97
CA GLN A 165 13.51 -9.93 15.71
C GLN A 165 14.21 -10.00 17.06
N ASN A 166 14.42 -8.84 17.68
CA ASN A 166 15.05 -8.75 18.99
C ASN A 166 14.21 -9.47 20.05
N ILE A 167 14.87 -10.26 20.89
CA ILE A 167 14.26 -10.90 22.06
C ILE A 167 15.04 -10.45 23.29
N THR A 168 14.33 -9.79 24.19
CA THR A 168 14.90 -9.14 25.38
C THR A 168 15.13 -10.11 26.53
N ASP A 169 14.25 -11.10 26.69
CA ASP A 169 14.47 -12.24 27.60
C ASP A 169 13.70 -13.46 27.09
N LEU A 170 14.43 -14.47 26.62
CA LEU A 170 13.86 -15.73 26.15
C LEU A 170 13.10 -16.49 27.23
N ASN A 171 13.45 -16.32 28.51
CA ASN A 171 12.71 -16.94 29.62
C ASN A 171 11.28 -16.40 29.76
N THR A 172 11.02 -15.18 29.28
CA THR A 172 9.68 -14.56 29.32
C THR A 172 8.89 -14.73 28.03
N SER A 173 9.54 -15.27 26.98
CA SER A 173 8.93 -15.43 25.65
C SER A 173 7.89 -16.55 25.57
N GLY A 174 7.76 -17.38 26.63
CA GLY A 174 6.87 -18.55 26.64
C GLY A 174 7.40 -19.73 25.84
N TRP A 175 8.66 -19.70 25.40
CA TRP A 175 9.33 -20.82 24.74
C TRP A 175 9.77 -21.87 25.77
N GLY A 176 9.05 -23.00 25.78
CA GLY A 176 9.37 -24.17 26.59
C GLY A 176 8.57 -24.30 27.87
N THR A 177 8.33 -25.56 28.27
CA THR A 177 7.49 -25.89 29.44
C THR A 177 8.34 -26.18 30.68
N GLY A 178 8.75 -25.12 31.37
CA GLY A 178 9.27 -25.21 32.74
C GLY A 178 10.80 -25.19 32.85
N THR A 179 11.29 -24.28 33.72
CA THR A 179 12.69 -23.92 33.97
C THR A 179 13.40 -23.22 32.81
N ALA A 180 14.31 -22.29 33.13
CA ALA A 180 14.97 -21.38 32.19
C ALA A 180 15.52 -22.10 30.95
N THR A 181 14.84 -21.95 29.82
CA THR A 181 15.21 -22.53 28.52
C THR A 181 16.28 -21.67 27.89
N LEU A 182 17.50 -22.13 28.03
CA LEU A 182 18.67 -21.47 27.47
C LEU A 182 18.92 -21.91 26.03
N ILE A 183 19.38 -21.00 25.19
CA ILE A 183 19.82 -21.35 23.83
C ILE A 183 21.12 -22.15 23.93
N GLN A 184 21.15 -23.30 23.24
CA GLN A 184 22.32 -24.17 23.18
C GLN A 184 22.99 -24.15 21.81
N SER A 185 22.22 -23.89 20.74
CA SER A 185 22.76 -23.61 19.41
C SER A 185 21.83 -22.75 18.56
N ILE A 186 22.41 -22.07 17.57
CA ILE A 186 21.69 -21.33 16.53
C ILE A 186 21.99 -21.90 15.15
N ASN A 187 20.97 -21.93 14.30
CA ASN A 187 21.10 -22.16 12.86
C ASN A 187 20.74 -20.90 12.09
N PHE A 188 21.58 -20.48 11.15
CA PHE A 188 21.36 -19.28 10.36
C PHE A 188 20.50 -19.57 9.13
N LEU A 189 19.35 -18.90 9.00
CA LEU A 189 18.42 -19.12 7.89
C LEU A 189 18.67 -18.18 6.70
N ALA A 190 19.58 -17.19 6.85
CA ALA A 190 20.00 -16.25 5.82
C ALA A 190 21.54 -16.09 5.77
N SER A 191 22.05 -15.24 4.88
CA SER A 191 23.49 -14.93 4.79
C SER A 191 23.91 -13.90 5.83
N SER A 192 25.20 -13.85 6.18
CA SER A 192 25.77 -12.77 7.01
C SER A 192 25.77 -11.40 6.33
N ASP A 193 25.43 -11.36 5.05
CA ASP A 193 25.09 -10.14 4.30
C ASP A 193 23.75 -9.53 4.73
N ASP A 194 22.83 -10.36 5.20
CA ASP A 194 21.45 -9.95 5.46
C ASP A 194 21.29 -9.38 6.88
N PHE A 195 22.05 -9.87 7.86
CA PHE A 195 21.99 -9.41 9.24
C PHE A 195 23.25 -9.75 10.05
N THR A 196 23.48 -8.94 11.09
CA THR A 196 24.32 -9.27 12.23
C THR A 196 23.40 -9.70 13.38
N VAL A 197 23.74 -10.80 14.05
CA VAL A 197 23.08 -11.22 15.28
C VAL A 197 24.06 -11.18 16.44
N ARG A 198 23.63 -10.56 17.54
CA ARG A 198 24.33 -10.53 18.82
C ARG A 198 23.53 -11.30 19.85
N ILE A 199 24.21 -12.19 20.56
CA ILE A 199 23.59 -13.08 21.52
C ILE A 199 24.25 -12.87 22.88
N TYR A 200 23.42 -12.72 23.91
CA TYR A 200 23.84 -12.35 25.26
C TYR A 200 23.44 -13.45 26.24
N ASP A 201 24.28 -13.65 27.24
CA ASP A 201 24.08 -14.57 28.36
C ASP A 201 23.08 -14.01 29.39
N GLN A 202 22.86 -12.69 29.41
CA GLN A 202 21.90 -11.99 30.27
C GLN A 202 20.72 -11.41 29.50
N ALA A 203 19.61 -11.19 30.22
CA ALA A 203 18.42 -10.51 29.70
C ALA A 203 18.66 -8.99 29.55
N ALA A 204 18.10 -8.39 28.50
CA ALA A 204 18.18 -6.95 28.26
C ALA A 204 17.50 -6.16 29.39
N THR A 205 18.15 -5.08 29.84
CA THR A 205 17.62 -4.25 30.93
C THR A 205 16.69 -3.16 30.38
N LYS A 206 15.66 -2.77 31.14
CA LYS A 206 14.72 -1.73 30.73
C LYS A 206 15.20 -0.36 31.22
N ALA A 207 15.40 0.60 30.32
CA ALA A 207 15.81 1.96 30.65
C ALA A 207 15.06 2.98 29.79
N ASN A 208 14.55 4.06 30.40
CA ASN A 208 13.92 5.22 29.71
C ASN A 208 12.90 4.87 28.60
N GLY A 209 12.08 3.84 28.80
CA GLY A 209 11.06 3.43 27.81
C GLY A 209 11.55 2.48 26.70
N GLY A 210 12.85 2.15 26.66
CA GLY A 210 13.45 1.16 25.74
C GLY A 210 14.20 0.03 26.46
N TYR A 211 14.80 -0.88 25.68
CA TYR A 211 15.66 -1.96 26.18
C TYR A 211 17.14 -1.65 25.89
N ASN A 212 17.99 -1.78 26.90
CA ASN A 212 19.43 -1.59 26.80
C ASN A 212 20.17 -2.95 26.83
N TYR A 213 20.94 -3.21 25.77
CA TYR A 213 21.80 -4.40 25.62
C TYR A 213 23.28 -4.10 25.94
N ALA A 214 23.61 -2.86 26.34
CA ALA A 214 24.98 -2.48 26.68
C ALA A 214 25.43 -3.00 28.06
N ASP A 215 24.48 -3.24 28.97
CA ASP A 215 24.74 -3.67 30.35
C ASP A 215 24.73 -5.20 30.52
N THR A 216 24.53 -5.96 29.43
CA THR A 216 24.36 -7.42 29.43
C THR A 216 25.65 -8.21 29.15
N GLY A 217 26.81 -7.57 29.28
CA GLY A 217 28.11 -8.21 29.00
C GLY A 217 28.51 -8.19 27.51
N THR A 218 29.62 -8.87 27.19
CA THR A 218 30.15 -8.94 25.81
C THR A 218 29.35 -9.98 25.00
N PRO A 219 28.62 -9.58 23.94
CA PRO A 219 27.84 -10.54 23.15
C PRO A 219 28.72 -11.45 22.30
N GLN A 220 28.25 -12.67 22.07
CA GLN A 220 28.69 -13.45 20.91
C GLN A 220 28.10 -12.82 19.66
N CYS A 221 28.96 -12.30 18.78
CA CYS A 221 28.55 -11.61 17.56
C CYS A 221 28.79 -12.46 16.31
N TYR A 222 27.77 -12.54 15.45
CA TYR A 222 27.84 -13.20 14.16
C TYR A 222 27.37 -12.24 13.06
N GLY A 223 28.19 -12.00 12.05
CA GLY A 223 27.92 -11.02 10.99
C GLY A 223 29.21 -10.58 10.28
N LYS A 224 29.08 -9.67 9.30
CA LYS A 224 30.22 -9.10 8.55
C LYS A 224 30.90 -7.91 9.23
N GLU A 225 30.38 -7.44 10.35
CA GLU A 225 30.95 -6.34 11.11
C GLU A 225 32.33 -6.70 11.72
N ALA A 226 33.19 -5.70 11.86
CA ALA A 226 34.50 -5.87 12.47
C ALA A 226 34.37 -6.39 13.91
N GLY A 227 34.98 -7.55 14.19
CA GLY A 227 34.90 -8.22 15.49
C GLY A 227 33.79 -9.27 15.61
N CYS A 228 33.00 -9.50 14.56
CA CYS A 228 31.98 -10.55 14.52
C CYS A 228 32.46 -11.77 13.71
N THR A 229 31.90 -12.94 14.04
CA THR A 229 32.17 -14.19 13.32
C THR A 229 31.30 -14.27 12.08
N ASN A 230 31.90 -14.42 10.90
CA ASN A 230 31.16 -14.55 9.65
C ASN A 230 30.42 -15.90 9.59
N PHE A 231 29.27 -15.96 8.92
CA PHE A 231 28.45 -17.17 8.76
C PHE A 231 27.81 -17.24 7.37
N ASN A 232 27.44 -18.43 6.94
CA ASN A 232 26.65 -18.70 5.75
C ASN A 232 25.27 -19.26 6.12
N LYS A 233 24.35 -19.21 5.15
CA LYS A 233 23.04 -19.83 5.30
C LYS A 233 23.19 -21.34 5.55
N GLY A 234 22.58 -21.81 6.63
CA GLY A 234 22.59 -23.20 7.08
C GLY A 234 23.67 -23.51 8.12
N ASP A 235 24.59 -22.58 8.38
CA ASP A 235 25.62 -22.77 9.39
C ASP A 235 24.99 -22.95 10.78
N CYS A 236 25.68 -23.71 11.62
CA CYS A 236 25.29 -23.98 13.00
C CYS A 236 26.36 -23.46 13.95
N ALA A 237 25.97 -22.68 14.95
CA ALA A 237 26.87 -22.23 16.01
C ALA A 237 26.37 -22.68 17.39
N PRO A 238 27.15 -23.51 18.11
CA PRO A 238 26.85 -23.90 19.48
C PRO A 238 27.29 -22.83 20.50
N PHE A 239 26.67 -22.86 21.69
CA PHE A 239 27.10 -22.09 22.85
C PHE A 239 27.61 -23.00 23.97
N SER A 240 28.67 -22.55 24.66
CA SER A 240 29.19 -23.23 25.86
C SER A 240 28.26 -23.04 27.07
N ASP A 241 27.68 -21.85 27.15
CA ASP A 241 26.79 -21.42 28.22
C ASP A 241 25.48 -20.96 27.63
N GLY A 242 24.42 -21.17 28.40
CA GLY A 242 23.09 -20.87 27.94
C GLY A 242 22.82 -19.38 27.73
N GLN A 243 22.29 -19.04 26.55
CA GLN A 243 22.02 -17.64 26.19
C GLN A 243 20.58 -17.23 26.51
N ARG A 244 20.34 -15.92 26.72
CA ARG A 244 19.08 -15.37 27.22
C ARG A 244 18.48 -14.24 26.39
N ALA A 245 19.29 -13.47 25.66
CA ALA A 245 18.78 -12.40 24.81
C ALA A 245 19.44 -12.40 23.43
N ILE A 246 18.70 -11.89 22.45
CA ILE A 246 19.14 -11.77 21.07
C ILE A 246 18.83 -10.37 20.56
N GLN A 247 19.82 -9.76 19.92
CA GLN A 247 19.70 -8.55 19.14
C GLN A 247 20.01 -8.85 17.68
N PHE A 248 19.09 -8.50 16.80
CA PHE A 248 19.25 -8.47 15.36
C PHE A 248 19.53 -7.05 14.91
N ASP A 249 20.60 -6.90 14.13
CA ASP A 249 20.83 -5.72 13.31
C ASP A 249 20.73 -6.18 11.85
N TRP A 250 19.62 -5.85 11.20
CA TRP A 250 19.38 -6.19 9.81
C TRP A 250 20.20 -5.27 8.88
N HIS A 251 20.92 -5.88 7.92
CA HIS A 251 21.67 -5.19 6.86
C HIS A 251 21.00 -5.33 5.49
N ILE A 252 19.85 -6.00 5.41
CA ILE A 252 19.10 -6.13 4.15
C ILE A 252 18.89 -4.73 3.57
N PRO A 253 19.41 -4.44 2.37
CA PRO A 253 19.28 -3.11 1.82
C PRO A 253 17.84 -2.87 1.39
N GLY A 254 17.32 -1.69 1.71
CA GLY A 254 15.92 -1.36 1.50
C GLY A 254 15.42 -0.29 2.46
N VAL A 255 14.11 -0.13 2.47
CA VAL A 255 13.39 0.87 3.26
C VAL A 255 12.75 0.20 4.47
N TYR A 256 13.14 0.63 5.67
CA TYR A 256 12.67 0.09 6.94
C TYR A 256 11.67 1.06 7.54
N LEU A 257 10.46 0.58 7.78
CA LEU A 257 9.41 1.33 8.46
C LEU A 257 9.26 0.81 9.87
N PHE A 258 9.31 1.69 10.87
CA PHE A 258 9.28 1.35 12.29
C PHE A 258 8.00 1.82 12.97
N PRO A 259 7.45 1.04 13.92
CA PRO A 259 6.20 1.38 14.60
C PRO A 259 6.36 2.43 15.70
N GLN A 260 7.60 2.83 16.02
CA GLN A 260 7.94 3.82 17.04
C GLN A 260 8.91 4.86 16.50
N ASP A 261 9.03 5.99 17.20
CA ASP A 261 10.02 7.02 16.90
C ASP A 261 11.45 6.51 17.18
N GLY A 262 12.43 7.12 16.53
CA GLY A 262 13.84 6.78 16.72
C GLY A 262 14.23 5.41 16.17
N CYS A 263 13.48 4.89 15.19
CA CYS A 263 13.70 3.59 14.55
C CYS A 263 13.73 2.44 15.55
N GLN A 264 12.76 2.47 16.48
CA GLN A 264 12.56 1.47 17.52
C GLN A 264 11.38 0.55 17.19
N GLY A 265 11.36 -0.62 17.84
CA GLY A 265 10.38 -1.68 17.56
C GLY A 265 10.75 -2.53 16.35
N ASN A 266 9.88 -3.49 16.00
CA ASN A 266 10.13 -4.42 14.89
C ASN A 266 9.82 -3.74 13.54
N PRO A 267 10.80 -3.53 12.65
CA PRO A 267 10.55 -2.88 11.38
C PRO A 267 9.92 -3.80 10.34
N LYS A 268 9.25 -3.21 9.36
CA LYS A 268 8.95 -3.84 8.07
C LYS A 268 9.89 -3.34 6.99
N ILE A 269 10.42 -4.27 6.19
CA ILE A 269 11.43 -4.02 5.17
C ILE A 269 10.78 -4.06 3.79
N TYR A 270 11.03 -3.03 2.98
CA TYR A 270 10.54 -2.90 1.61
C TYR A 270 11.71 -2.65 0.66
N GLN A 271 11.97 -3.61 -0.24
CA GLN A 271 12.98 -3.48 -1.30
C GLN A 271 12.36 -3.06 -2.65
N ALA A 272 11.02 -3.08 -2.73
CA ALA A 272 10.24 -2.66 -3.88
C ALA A 272 8.99 -1.94 -3.41
N SER A 273 8.35 -1.19 -4.31
CA SER A 273 7.09 -0.50 -4.03
C SER A 273 6.02 -1.48 -3.55
N SER A 274 5.26 -1.08 -2.53
CA SER A 274 4.13 -1.84 -2.01
C SER A 274 2.86 -1.00 -2.06
N ALA A 275 1.83 -1.52 -2.74
CA ALA A 275 0.52 -0.89 -2.79
C ALA A 275 -0.24 -0.94 -1.45
N ALA A 276 0.16 -1.80 -0.51
CA ALA A 276 -0.43 -1.86 0.83
C ALA A 276 0.60 -2.35 1.86
N LEU A 277 0.60 -1.77 3.06
CA LEU A 277 1.46 -2.20 4.16
C LEU A 277 0.75 -3.27 5.03
N SER A 278 0.48 -4.44 4.46
CA SER A 278 -0.30 -5.50 5.13
C SER A 278 0.27 -5.90 6.50
N GLY A 279 -0.56 -5.80 7.54
CA GLY A 279 -0.16 -6.08 8.93
C GLY A 279 0.76 -5.03 9.56
N PHE A 280 0.98 -3.91 8.89
CA PHE A 280 1.77 -2.77 9.36
C PHE A 280 1.15 -1.42 8.96
N ASP A 281 -0.09 -1.48 8.49
CA ASP A 281 -0.87 -0.34 8.04
C ASP A 281 -1.07 0.64 9.20
N ASN A 282 -0.88 1.93 8.95
CA ASN A 282 -1.03 3.01 9.93
C ASN A 282 -0.16 2.87 11.18
N GLN A 283 0.95 2.13 11.09
CA GLN A 283 1.86 1.94 12.22
C GLN A 283 3.16 2.73 12.07
N THR A 284 3.54 3.15 10.87
CA THR A 284 4.81 3.83 10.60
C THR A 284 4.94 5.14 11.39
N ARG A 285 5.94 5.23 12.26
CA ARG A 285 6.32 6.42 13.03
C ARG A 285 7.69 6.96 12.65
N SER A 286 8.62 6.08 12.28
CA SER A 286 9.93 6.47 11.76
C SER A 286 10.39 5.57 10.62
N ILE A 287 11.34 6.06 9.84
CA ILE A 287 11.90 5.40 8.67
C ILE A 287 13.44 5.39 8.73
N LYS A 288 14.05 4.27 8.34
CA LYS A 288 15.49 4.14 8.11
C LYS A 288 15.70 3.57 6.72
N ILE A 289 16.67 4.08 5.99
CA ILE A 289 17.03 3.52 4.68
C ILE A 289 18.40 2.89 4.79
N ILE A 290 18.51 1.62 4.40
CA ILE A 290 19.77 0.88 4.35
C ILE A 290 20.16 0.71 2.90
N TYR A 291 21.35 1.17 2.54
CA TYR A 291 21.90 0.98 1.20
C TYR A 291 22.53 -0.40 1.06
N GLY A 292 22.62 -0.90 -0.18
CA GLY A 292 23.39 -2.11 -0.51
C GLY A 292 24.89 -1.87 -0.40
N ASP A 293 25.68 -2.92 -0.67
CA ASP A 293 27.14 -2.96 -0.55
C ASP A 293 27.81 -1.60 -0.82
N CYS A 294 28.36 -1.01 0.25
CA CYS A 294 29.09 0.25 0.20
C CYS A 294 30.60 -0.01 0.17
N GLU A 295 31.32 0.69 -0.70
CA GLU A 295 32.78 0.75 -0.64
C GLU A 295 33.24 1.42 0.67
N ALA A 296 34.46 1.12 1.10
CA ALA A 296 35.06 1.67 2.32
C ALA A 296 34.98 3.21 2.32
N GLY A 297 34.22 3.75 3.28
CA GLY A 297 33.93 5.19 3.38
C GLY A 297 32.44 5.56 3.22
N GLY A 298 31.56 4.64 2.85
CA GLY A 298 30.10 4.81 2.95
C GLY A 298 29.46 5.74 1.90
N ILE A 299 30.26 6.32 1.00
CA ILE A 299 29.79 7.27 -0.03
C ILE A 299 29.35 6.54 -1.31
N ASN A 300 30.05 5.47 -1.70
CA ASN A 300 29.77 4.70 -2.91
C ASN A 300 29.06 3.40 -2.57
N CYS A 301 27.73 3.41 -2.59
CA CYS A 301 26.91 2.22 -2.36
C CYS A 301 26.30 1.71 -3.65
N LYS A 302 26.33 0.39 -3.86
CA LYS A 302 25.84 -0.27 -5.07
C LYS A 302 24.35 0.02 -5.29
N ASP A 303 23.55 -0.08 -4.24
CA ASP A 303 22.11 0.17 -4.28
C ASP A 303 21.75 1.26 -3.27
N GLN A 304 21.52 2.48 -3.75
CA GLN A 304 21.03 3.58 -2.91
C GLN A 304 19.51 3.63 -3.00
N TYR A 305 18.81 3.39 -1.91
CA TYR A 305 17.35 3.39 -1.89
C TYR A 305 16.79 4.79 -1.59
N ALA A 306 15.59 5.04 -2.07
CA ALA A 306 14.74 6.16 -1.69
C ALA A 306 13.29 5.69 -1.67
N ALA A 307 12.46 6.37 -0.88
CA ALA A 307 11.05 6.04 -0.76
C ALA A 307 10.16 7.27 -0.85
N VAL A 308 8.95 7.06 -1.34
CA VAL A 308 7.82 7.97 -1.14
C VAL A 308 6.79 7.20 -0.33
N LEU A 309 6.44 7.71 0.85
CA LEU A 309 5.42 7.11 1.71
C LEU A 309 4.08 7.78 1.47
N HIS A 310 3.00 7.01 1.41
CA HIS A 310 1.67 7.50 1.07
C HIS A 310 0.67 7.21 2.18
N GLU A 311 -0.26 8.14 2.39
CA GLU A 311 -1.31 8.07 3.41
C GLU A 311 -2.31 6.95 3.16
N HIS A 312 -2.63 6.67 1.89
CA HIS A 312 -3.60 5.64 1.53
C HIS A 312 -2.92 4.50 0.78
N GLU A 313 -3.63 3.38 0.69
CA GLU A 313 -3.22 2.27 -0.16
C GLU A 313 -3.18 2.71 -1.63
N SER A 314 -2.52 1.90 -2.48
CA SER A 314 -2.37 2.14 -3.91
C SER A 314 -1.70 3.47 -4.28
N MET A 315 -0.76 3.95 -3.44
CA MET A 315 0.02 5.18 -3.66
C MET A 315 -0.86 6.44 -3.78
N MET A 316 -1.89 6.54 -2.93
CA MET A 316 -2.85 7.64 -2.93
C MET A 316 -2.75 8.49 -1.65
N GLY A 317 -3.41 9.66 -1.69
CA GLY A 317 -3.52 10.58 -0.56
C GLY A 317 -2.33 11.53 -0.47
N SER A 318 -2.06 12.06 0.72
CA SER A 318 -0.84 12.82 0.96
C SER A 318 0.38 11.91 0.94
N CYS A 319 1.54 12.45 0.54
CA CYS A 319 2.79 11.71 0.60
C CYS A 319 3.98 12.58 0.95
N GLN A 320 5.09 11.90 1.27
CA GLN A 320 6.36 12.53 1.56
C GLN A 320 7.51 11.69 1.03
N ILE A 321 8.51 12.38 0.46
CA ILE A 321 9.74 11.78 -0.06
C ILE A 321 10.76 11.63 1.07
N TYR A 322 11.41 10.47 1.11
CA TYR A 322 12.46 10.09 2.05
C TYR A 322 13.69 9.62 1.26
N GLU A 323 14.76 10.41 1.34
CA GLU A 323 16.00 10.20 0.59
C GLU A 323 17.26 10.34 1.46
N GLN A 324 17.09 10.16 2.78
CA GLN A 324 18.15 10.28 3.78
C GLN A 324 19.36 9.37 3.51
N GLU A 325 20.50 9.72 4.10
CA GLU A 325 21.74 8.95 3.98
C GLU A 325 21.65 7.57 4.64
N ASN A 326 22.59 6.69 4.27
CA ASN A 326 22.61 5.30 4.72
C ASN A 326 22.56 5.20 6.25
N GLY A 327 21.58 4.45 6.76
CA GLY A 327 21.45 4.19 8.18
C GLY A 327 20.93 5.36 9.02
N VAL A 328 20.64 6.51 8.42
CA VAL A 328 20.04 7.65 9.13
C VAL A 328 18.57 7.35 9.44
N CYS A 329 18.20 7.51 10.70
CA CYS A 329 16.82 7.41 11.15
C CYS A 329 16.12 8.77 11.05
N VAL A 330 14.90 8.79 10.51
CA VAL A 330 14.07 9.99 10.40
C VAL A 330 12.68 9.70 10.98
N ASN A 331 12.19 10.56 11.86
CA ASN A 331 10.82 10.48 12.39
C ASN A 331 9.85 11.17 11.44
N LEU A 332 8.64 10.63 11.31
CA LEU A 332 7.57 11.25 10.52
C LEU A 332 7.02 12.47 11.27
N SER A 333 6.88 13.59 10.57
CA SER A 333 6.25 14.83 11.07
C SER A 333 4.73 14.81 10.87
N ALA A 334 4.00 15.75 11.46
CA ALA A 334 2.54 15.83 11.28
C ALA A 334 2.11 16.31 9.88
N ASN A 335 3.00 16.99 9.15
CA ASN A 335 2.77 17.58 7.83
C ASN A 335 3.96 17.24 6.91
N PRO A 336 3.78 16.89 5.63
CA PRO A 336 2.52 16.63 4.91
C PRO A 336 1.91 15.25 5.18
N LEU A 337 2.62 14.33 5.84
CA LEU A 337 2.16 12.97 6.06
C LEU A 337 2.18 12.61 7.56
N PRO A 338 1.01 12.56 8.23
CA PRO A 338 0.95 12.31 9.67
C PRO A 338 1.60 10.99 10.09
N SER A 339 2.30 10.99 11.22
CA SER A 339 2.86 9.76 11.78
C SER A 339 1.75 8.78 12.18
N GLY A 340 1.87 7.54 11.71
CA GLY A 340 0.82 6.52 11.84
C GLY A 340 -0.29 6.61 10.80
N ALA A 341 -0.16 7.41 9.74
CA ALA A 341 -1.12 7.44 8.64
C ALA A 341 -0.65 6.69 7.38
N VAL A 342 0.56 6.12 7.39
CA VAL A 342 1.15 5.50 6.19
C VAL A 342 0.51 4.15 5.88
N SER A 343 0.05 3.99 4.64
CA SER A 343 -0.67 2.79 4.17
C SER A 343 -0.07 2.18 2.90
N SER A 344 0.77 2.91 2.15
CA SER A 344 1.55 2.35 1.02
C SER A 344 2.89 3.04 0.81
N SER A 345 3.77 2.45 -0.01
CA SER A 345 5.10 2.97 -0.28
C SER A 345 5.51 2.78 -1.75
N THR A 346 6.11 3.82 -2.32
CA THR A 346 6.87 3.73 -3.57
C THR A 346 8.34 3.64 -3.23
N VAL A 347 9.04 2.61 -3.70
CA VAL A 347 10.48 2.44 -3.49
C VAL A 347 11.17 2.52 -4.85
N TYR A 348 12.23 3.32 -4.92
CA TYR A 348 13.07 3.41 -6.11
C TYR A 348 14.53 3.51 -5.71
N LEU A 349 15.41 3.23 -6.68
CA LEU A 349 16.85 3.29 -6.49
C LEU A 349 17.36 4.62 -7.03
N LYS A 350 18.18 5.32 -6.26
CA LYS A 350 18.93 6.50 -6.69
C LYS A 350 20.09 6.06 -7.58
N PRO A 351 20.41 6.80 -8.65
CA PRO A 351 21.56 6.48 -9.48
C PRO A 351 22.86 6.90 -8.75
N LYS A 352 23.97 6.22 -9.08
CA LYS A 352 25.30 6.59 -8.56
C LYS A 352 25.73 7.98 -9.05
N GLU A 353 25.38 8.33 -10.27
CA GLU A 353 25.65 9.62 -10.90
C GLU A 353 24.34 10.19 -11.44
N LEU A 354 24.15 11.51 -11.31
CA LEU A 354 22.95 12.16 -11.80
C LEU A 354 22.90 12.10 -13.35
N PRO A 355 21.72 11.85 -13.95
CA PRO A 355 21.59 11.85 -15.40
C PRO A 355 21.89 13.25 -15.96
N THR A 356 22.71 13.31 -17.00
CA THR A 356 23.15 14.56 -17.65
C THR A 356 22.29 14.97 -18.85
N THR A 357 21.32 14.13 -19.23
CA THR A 357 20.43 14.34 -20.37
C THR A 357 19.00 13.94 -20.02
N GLY A 358 18.04 14.57 -20.70
CA GLY A 358 16.62 14.38 -20.43
C GLY A 358 16.13 15.16 -19.20
N GLY A 359 14.93 14.83 -18.76
CA GLY A 359 14.28 15.39 -17.59
C GLY A 359 12.76 15.31 -17.72
N VAL A 360 12.07 16.20 -17.02
CA VAL A 360 10.61 16.24 -16.96
C VAL A 360 10.11 17.54 -17.55
N ARG A 361 9.11 17.46 -18.42
CA ARG A 361 8.45 18.62 -19.02
C ARG A 361 6.95 18.49 -18.86
N PHE A 362 6.30 19.58 -18.45
CA PHE A 362 4.85 19.66 -18.32
C PHE A 362 4.26 20.42 -19.51
N TRP A 363 3.03 20.08 -19.87
CA TRP A 363 2.32 20.64 -21.02
C TRP A 363 0.92 21.10 -20.63
N GLU A 364 0.48 22.20 -21.22
CA GLU A 364 -0.84 22.79 -20.96
C GLU A 364 -1.99 21.92 -21.50
N HIS A 365 -1.77 21.20 -22.59
CA HIS A 365 -2.75 20.29 -23.19
C HIS A 365 -2.35 18.82 -23.10
N LYS A 366 -3.34 17.94 -23.34
CA LYS A 366 -3.15 16.49 -23.42
C LYS A 366 -2.24 16.12 -24.58
N ASN A 367 -1.61 14.95 -24.47
CA ASN A 367 -0.72 14.40 -25.49
C ASN A 367 0.45 15.34 -25.83
N TYR A 368 0.99 16.04 -24.82
CA TYR A 368 2.21 16.83 -24.93
C TYR A 368 2.09 18.01 -25.91
N ASP A 369 1.00 18.77 -25.80
CA ASP A 369 0.68 19.89 -26.70
C ASP A 369 0.42 21.19 -25.91
N GLY A 370 0.39 22.32 -26.62
CA GLY A 370 0.25 23.66 -26.04
C GLY A 370 1.55 24.21 -25.47
N ASP A 371 1.44 25.20 -24.58
CA ASP A 371 2.60 25.76 -23.89
C ASP A 371 3.24 24.70 -22.97
N ALA A 372 4.57 24.74 -22.86
CA ALA A 372 5.33 23.78 -22.07
C ALA A 372 6.19 24.45 -21.00
N SER A 373 6.38 23.74 -19.90
CA SER A 373 7.21 24.15 -18.77
C SER A 373 8.22 23.04 -18.38
N PRO A 374 9.53 23.24 -18.64
CA PRO A 374 10.12 24.40 -19.30
C PRO A 374 9.85 24.38 -20.82
N THR A 375 10.00 25.53 -21.48
CA THR A 375 9.83 25.63 -22.93
C THR A 375 10.83 24.73 -23.67
N PRO A 376 10.42 23.98 -24.72
CA PRO A 376 11.33 23.12 -25.47
C PRO A 376 12.51 23.91 -26.05
N PRO A 377 13.75 23.38 -26.00
CA PRO A 377 14.11 22.01 -25.66
C PRO A 377 14.38 21.75 -24.15
N GLY A 378 14.01 22.66 -23.24
CA GLY A 378 14.32 22.55 -21.82
C GLY A 378 13.57 21.44 -21.06
N TYR A 379 14.10 21.10 -19.88
CA TYR A 379 13.53 20.12 -18.95
C TYR A 379 13.81 20.52 -17.49
N TRP A 380 12.90 20.13 -16.58
CA TRP A 380 13.18 20.06 -15.15
C TRP A 380 14.02 18.82 -14.86
N THR A 381 15.13 18.98 -14.14
CA THR A 381 16.07 17.90 -13.84
C THR A 381 16.05 17.53 -12.37
N ALA A 382 16.78 16.48 -11.99
CA ALA A 382 16.85 16.01 -10.61
C ALA A 382 17.33 17.12 -9.65
N GLY A 383 16.60 17.30 -8.54
CA GLY A 383 16.82 18.39 -7.59
C GLY A 383 15.96 19.63 -7.86
N SER A 384 15.15 19.64 -8.93
CA SER A 384 14.14 20.68 -9.15
C SER A 384 12.98 20.48 -8.17
N ASP A 385 13.00 21.26 -7.09
CA ASP A 385 11.97 21.31 -6.06
C ASP A 385 11.22 22.64 -6.21
N ILE A 386 10.05 22.60 -6.85
CA ILE A 386 9.26 23.79 -7.17
C ILE A 386 8.02 23.82 -6.27
N GLY A 387 8.06 24.65 -5.22
CA GLY A 387 6.98 24.80 -4.24
C GLY A 387 5.81 25.64 -4.75
N ASP A 388 6.01 26.40 -5.81
CA ASP A 388 4.97 27.17 -6.50
C ASP A 388 5.27 27.13 -8.00
N PHE A 389 4.41 26.47 -8.79
CA PHE A 389 4.57 26.37 -10.25
C PHE A 389 4.25 27.69 -10.97
N GLY A 390 3.87 28.72 -10.21
CA GLY A 390 3.75 30.10 -10.65
C GLY A 390 2.74 30.24 -11.78
N GLY A 391 3.17 30.81 -12.92
CA GLY A 391 2.31 31.03 -14.09
C GLY A 391 1.75 29.75 -14.74
N PHE A 392 2.24 28.58 -14.32
CA PHE A 392 1.82 27.25 -14.78
C PHE A 392 0.99 26.48 -13.73
N ASN A 393 0.71 27.09 -12.57
CA ASN A 393 -0.22 26.55 -11.57
C ASN A 393 -1.56 26.22 -12.23
N ASN A 394 -2.08 25.03 -11.96
CA ASN A 394 -3.39 24.59 -12.42
C ASN A 394 -3.53 24.61 -13.96
N LYS A 395 -2.42 24.52 -14.70
CA LYS A 395 -2.41 24.46 -16.18
C LYS A 395 -1.84 23.18 -16.75
N ALA A 396 -0.96 22.48 -16.02
CA ALA A 396 -0.38 21.25 -16.51
C ALA A 396 -1.44 20.14 -16.63
N THR A 397 -1.63 19.60 -17.83
CA THR A 397 -2.56 18.49 -18.10
C THR A 397 -1.88 17.24 -18.61
N SER A 398 -0.61 17.32 -19.05
CA SER A 398 0.20 16.16 -19.38
C SER A 398 1.68 16.41 -19.08
N MET A 399 2.46 15.34 -19.03
CA MET A 399 3.88 15.39 -18.67
C MET A 399 4.70 14.38 -19.44
N GLU A 400 5.78 14.85 -20.04
CA GLU A 400 6.78 14.05 -20.71
C GLU A 400 7.95 13.79 -19.75
N ILE A 401 8.32 12.53 -19.57
CA ILE A 401 9.55 12.13 -18.87
C ILE A 401 10.51 11.52 -19.88
N ASP A 402 11.63 12.20 -20.09
CA ASP A 402 12.74 11.75 -20.92
C ASP A 402 13.90 11.31 -20.03
N GLY A 403 14.17 10.01 -19.94
CA GLY A 403 15.24 9.46 -19.11
C GLY A 403 14.80 8.93 -17.74
N PRO A 404 15.75 8.60 -16.85
CA PRO A 404 15.47 7.90 -15.61
C PRO A 404 15.13 8.87 -14.48
N TYR A 405 13.95 9.50 -14.58
CA TYR A 405 13.46 10.43 -13.58
C TYR A 405 12.23 9.89 -12.85
N VAL A 406 11.99 10.45 -11.67
CA VAL A 406 10.79 10.28 -10.86
C VAL A 406 10.22 11.68 -10.65
N ALA A 407 8.98 11.89 -11.07
CA ALA A 407 8.24 13.12 -10.80
C ALA A 407 7.27 12.86 -9.66
N VAL A 408 7.37 13.64 -8.59
CA VAL A 408 6.38 13.65 -7.50
C VAL A 408 5.62 14.96 -7.58
N LEU A 409 4.33 14.85 -7.87
CA LEU A 409 3.44 15.97 -8.14
C LEU A 409 2.52 16.20 -6.95
N PHE A 410 2.17 17.46 -6.66
CA PHE A 410 1.34 17.84 -5.52
C PHE A 410 0.23 18.81 -5.95
N ASP A 411 -0.96 18.64 -5.37
CA ASP A 411 -2.14 19.46 -5.72
C ASP A 411 -2.19 20.83 -5.02
N ASN A 412 -1.31 21.08 -4.06
CA ASN A 412 -1.14 22.36 -3.39
C ASN A 412 0.30 22.86 -3.49
N GLN A 413 0.50 24.14 -3.16
CA GLN A 413 1.82 24.74 -2.98
C GLN A 413 2.59 24.10 -1.81
N ASP A 414 3.90 24.34 -1.82
CA ASP A 414 4.85 23.94 -0.78
C ASP A 414 4.86 22.43 -0.47
N TYR A 415 4.54 21.61 -1.49
CA TYR A 415 4.54 20.14 -1.43
C TYR A 415 3.52 19.58 -0.44
N GLU A 416 2.41 20.29 -0.25
CA GLU A 416 1.30 19.87 0.61
C GLU A 416 0.17 19.21 -0.20
N GLY A 417 -0.85 18.73 0.51
CA GLY A 417 -2.05 18.16 -0.09
C GLY A 417 -1.85 16.75 -0.61
N LYS A 418 -2.62 16.36 -1.63
CA LYS A 418 -2.51 15.07 -2.29
C LYS A 418 -1.29 15.10 -3.20
N CYS A 419 -0.67 13.94 -3.33
CA CYS A 419 0.43 13.78 -4.26
C CYS A 419 0.26 12.55 -5.14
N GLN A 420 1.05 12.48 -6.20
CA GLN A 420 1.18 11.30 -7.03
C GLN A 420 2.59 11.17 -7.59
N VAL A 421 3.06 9.93 -7.73
CA VAL A 421 4.42 9.61 -8.20
C VAL A 421 4.36 9.00 -9.59
N PHE A 422 5.11 9.58 -10.52
CA PHE A 422 5.22 9.14 -11.89
C PHE A 422 6.67 8.76 -12.23
N MET A 423 6.84 7.65 -12.95
CA MET A 423 8.14 7.15 -13.42
C MET A 423 8.21 7.01 -14.95
N SER A 424 7.12 7.39 -15.63
CA SER A 424 6.94 7.40 -17.07
C SER A 424 6.13 8.62 -17.46
N SER A 425 6.20 9.01 -18.74
CA SER A 425 5.36 10.06 -19.29
C SER A 425 3.88 9.74 -19.11
N ASP A 426 3.09 10.78 -18.87
CA ASP A 426 1.64 10.72 -18.76
C ASP A 426 0.97 11.69 -19.75
N PRO A 427 0.16 11.19 -20.70
CA PRO A 427 -0.47 12.03 -21.71
C PRO A 427 -1.71 12.81 -21.21
N ASN A 428 -2.24 12.51 -20.01
CA ASN A 428 -3.49 13.08 -19.53
C ASN A 428 -3.73 12.91 -18.01
N PHE A 429 -3.30 13.88 -17.21
CA PHE A 429 -3.55 13.89 -15.75
C PHE A 429 -5.03 13.86 -15.32
N ARG A 430 -5.98 14.13 -16.22
CA ARG A 430 -7.41 14.09 -15.86
C ARG A 430 -7.95 12.67 -15.62
N ASP A 431 -7.23 11.63 -16.06
CA ASP A 431 -7.55 10.25 -15.68
C ASP A 431 -6.81 9.78 -14.41
N ASP A 432 -5.96 10.64 -13.84
CA ASP A 432 -5.25 10.43 -12.58
C ASP A 432 -5.90 11.12 -11.38
N PRO A 433 -5.67 10.61 -10.16
CA PRO A 433 -6.04 11.31 -8.92
C PRO A 433 -5.51 12.75 -8.83
N ILE A 434 -4.28 13.01 -9.31
CA ILE A 434 -3.64 14.35 -9.23
C ILE A 434 -4.33 15.41 -10.10
N GLY A 435 -5.01 15.02 -11.18
CA GLY A 435 -5.75 15.95 -12.05
C GLY A 435 -7.25 16.02 -11.76
N GLN A 436 -7.73 15.40 -10.69
CA GLN A 436 -9.14 15.38 -10.29
C GLN A 436 -9.40 16.18 -9.01
N CYS A 437 -9.37 17.52 -9.09
CA CYS A 437 -9.64 18.37 -7.93
C CYS A 437 -10.84 19.28 -8.16
N LYS A 438 -11.47 19.65 -7.02
CA LYS A 438 -12.75 20.37 -6.88
C LYS A 438 -13.98 19.57 -7.29
N PHE A 439 -15.15 20.05 -6.85
CA PHE A 439 -16.46 19.44 -7.06
C PHE A 439 -16.73 19.26 -8.57
N LEU A 440 -16.83 18.00 -9.04
CA LEU A 440 -17.02 17.53 -10.43
C LEU A 440 -15.77 17.21 -11.26
N GLY A 441 -14.53 17.31 -10.73
CA GLY A 441 -13.33 16.79 -11.42
C GLY A 441 -13.01 17.43 -12.78
N ARG A 442 -13.24 18.75 -12.91
CA ARG A 442 -13.12 19.51 -14.16
C ARG A 442 -11.95 20.50 -14.21
N SER A 443 -11.07 20.51 -13.21
CA SER A 443 -9.96 21.47 -13.12
C SER A 443 -8.65 20.75 -12.91
N ASP A 444 -7.61 21.29 -13.54
CA ASP A 444 -6.23 20.89 -13.32
C ASP A 444 -5.77 21.50 -11.98
N CYS A 445 -4.93 20.78 -11.23
CA CYS A 445 -4.65 21.09 -9.82
C CYS A 445 -3.17 21.14 -9.47
N LEU A 446 -2.28 20.94 -10.44
CA LEU A 446 -0.86 20.86 -10.14
C LEU A 446 -0.34 22.24 -9.72
N GLU A 447 0.15 22.34 -8.50
CA GLU A 447 0.67 23.58 -7.93
C GLU A 447 2.14 23.47 -7.48
N SER A 448 2.62 22.26 -7.14
CA SER A 448 4.02 22.05 -6.82
C SER A 448 4.51 20.66 -7.24
N PHE A 449 5.83 20.50 -7.40
CA PHE A 449 6.43 19.22 -7.77
C PHE A 449 7.89 19.10 -7.33
N LYS A 450 8.35 17.86 -7.25
CA LYS A 450 9.75 17.49 -7.01
C LYS A 450 10.21 16.49 -8.05
N ILE A 451 11.36 16.78 -8.67
CA ILE A 451 12.00 15.88 -9.63
C ILE A 451 13.19 15.19 -8.99
N ARG A 452 13.24 13.87 -9.07
CA ARG A 452 14.35 13.04 -8.59
C ARG A 452 14.89 12.19 -9.71
N ALA A 453 16.16 11.81 -9.61
CA ALA A 453 16.73 10.82 -10.50
C ALA A 453 16.49 9.42 -9.92
N ARG A 454 16.29 8.45 -10.80
CA ARG A 454 16.30 7.02 -10.46
C ARG A 454 17.36 6.27 -11.25
N ARG A 455 17.67 5.07 -10.80
CA ARG A 455 18.38 4.05 -11.56
C ARG A 455 17.38 3.28 -12.42
N TYR A 456 17.79 2.92 -13.63
CA TYR A 456 17.01 2.06 -14.53
C TYR A 456 16.78 0.67 -13.94
#